data_AF-A0A0Y0N0Z3-F1
#
_entry.id   AF-A0A0Y0N0Z3-F1
#
_cell.length_a   1.000
_cell.length_b   1.000
_cell.length_c   1.000
_cell.angle_alpha   90.00
_cell.angle_beta   90.00
_cell.angle_gamma   90.00
#
_symmetry.space_group_name_H-M   'P 1'
#
loop_
_entity.id
_entity.type
_entity.pdbx_description
1 polymer ?
#
loop_
_entity_poly.entity_id
_entity_poly.type
_entity_poly.pdbx_seq_one_letter_code
_entity_poly.pdbx_strand_id
1 'polypeptide(L)'
;MKTLRTAAALLLALTVVVGISACASTAGSPTGGTIGASDDYAGLPEGLDGLPQNPSGDPQLYWLKNGAQIAITLWGSSTCPPIVESLTPTSANAFTAVQAPLPAKPCTRDLVPHTTVFKTPSDTTTSSDVTIVLDGTSLTLPGRS
;
A
#
# COMPACT_ATOMS: atom_id res chain seq x y z
N MET A 1 76.31 15.95 38.23
CA MET A 1 75.01 16.58 38.54
C MET A 1 74.55 17.37 37.31
N LYS A 2 73.26 17.28 36.97
CA LYS A 2 72.50 18.01 35.92
C LYS A 2 72.54 17.50 34.46
N THR A 3 71.63 16.55 34.20
CA THR A 3 70.52 16.58 33.20
C THR A 3 70.75 17.06 31.76
N LEU A 4 70.46 16.18 30.79
CA LEU A 4 69.90 16.47 29.45
C LEU A 4 68.96 15.29 29.09
N ARG A 5 67.62 15.46 29.06
CA ARG A 5 66.76 15.79 27.88
C ARG A 5 66.82 14.66 26.82
N THR A 6 65.74 14.05 26.31
CA THR A 6 64.41 14.59 26.00
C THR A 6 63.44 13.44 25.63
N ALA A 7 62.15 13.74 25.76
CA ALA A 7 60.97 12.88 25.68
C ALA A 7 60.84 11.99 24.42
N ALA A 8 60.26 10.82 24.64
CA ALA A 8 59.90 9.80 23.66
C ALA A 8 58.84 10.30 22.65
N ALA A 9 59.01 9.86 21.42
CA ALA A 9 58.24 10.24 20.25
C ALA A 9 56.76 9.85 20.34
N LEU A 10 55.91 10.81 19.95
CA LEU A 10 54.52 10.60 19.57
C LEU A 10 54.43 9.55 18.44
N LEU A 11 53.62 8.51 18.67
CA LEU A 11 53.03 7.72 17.59
C LEU A 11 51.51 7.76 17.80
N LEU A 12 50.87 8.73 17.14
CA LEU A 12 49.42 8.79 17.02
C LEU A 12 48.97 7.63 16.12
N ALA A 13 48.28 6.66 16.69
CA ALA A 13 47.65 5.57 15.95
C ALA A 13 46.47 6.12 15.12
N LEU A 14 46.59 6.03 13.79
CA LEU A 14 45.58 6.45 12.84
C LEU A 14 44.51 5.33 12.75
N THR A 15 43.38 5.50 13.42
CA THR A 15 42.22 4.61 13.31
C THR A 15 41.41 4.97 12.06
N VAL A 16 41.60 4.20 10.98
CA VAL A 16 40.72 4.25 9.80
C VAL A 16 39.60 3.23 9.99
N VAL A 17 38.45 3.67 10.49
CA VAL A 17 37.21 2.87 10.47
C VAL A 17 36.60 3.00 9.09
N VAL A 18 36.71 1.95 8.29
CA VAL A 18 36.02 1.81 7.00
C VAL A 18 34.52 1.67 7.26
N GLY A 19 33.77 2.71 6.91
CA GLY A 19 32.31 2.68 6.93
C GLY A 19 31.78 1.85 5.76
N ILE A 20 31.42 0.60 6.03
CA ILE A 20 30.63 -0.21 5.09
C ILE A 20 29.19 0.26 5.23
N SER A 21 28.78 1.20 4.37
CA SER A 21 27.37 1.59 4.23
C SER A 21 26.63 0.44 3.54
N ALA A 22 26.22 -0.55 4.34
CA ALA A 22 25.31 -1.57 3.91
C ALA A 22 23.96 -0.91 3.67
N CYS A 23 23.62 -0.66 2.40
CA CYS A 23 22.24 -0.54 1.97
C CYS A 23 21.57 -1.87 2.31
N ALA A 24 20.97 -1.96 3.49
CA ALA A 24 20.03 -3.02 3.81
C ALA A 24 18.77 -2.77 2.97
N SER A 25 18.82 -3.10 1.69
CA SER A 25 17.63 -3.52 0.99
C SER A 25 17.25 -4.86 1.60
N THR A 26 16.44 -4.83 2.66
CA THR A 26 15.71 -6.02 3.09
C THR A 26 14.84 -6.44 1.92
N ALA A 27 15.37 -7.34 1.09
CA ALA A 27 14.56 -8.24 0.30
C ALA A 27 13.78 -9.07 1.33
N GLY A 28 12.58 -8.59 1.67
CA GLY A 28 11.67 -9.29 2.56
C GLY A 28 11.26 -10.61 1.92
N SER A 29 11.47 -11.68 2.67
CA SER A 29 10.95 -13.03 2.45
C SER A 29 9.46 -13.03 2.03
N PRO A 30 8.98 -14.07 1.32
CA PRO A 30 7.63 -14.15 0.76
C PRO A 30 6.58 -14.55 1.81
N THR A 31 6.58 -13.85 2.95
CA THR A 31 5.49 -13.93 3.93
C THR A 31 4.58 -12.75 3.63
N GLY A 32 3.38 -13.00 3.08
CA GLY A 32 2.42 -12.01 2.58
C GLY A 32 2.32 -10.77 3.47
N GLY A 33 3.06 -9.73 3.09
CA GLY A 33 3.09 -8.45 3.81
C GLY A 33 1.85 -7.63 3.50
N THR A 34 1.47 -6.76 4.42
CA THR A 34 0.44 -5.74 4.19
C THR A 34 0.87 -4.81 3.06
N ILE A 35 -0.03 -4.64 2.09
CA ILE A 35 0.14 -3.80 0.91
C ILE A 35 -0.59 -2.49 1.20
N GLY A 36 0.16 -1.38 1.25
CA GLY A 36 -0.44 -0.05 1.38
C GLY A 36 -1.04 0.45 0.08
N ALA A 37 -1.98 1.39 0.20
CA ALA A 37 -2.50 2.12 -0.95
C ALA A 37 -1.35 2.82 -1.71
N SER A 38 -1.36 2.68 -3.03
CA SER A 38 -0.43 3.36 -3.94
C SER A 38 -0.97 4.70 -4.43
N ASP A 39 -2.29 4.87 -4.41
CA ASP A 39 -2.98 6.11 -4.78
C ASP A 39 -4.40 6.11 -4.20
N ASP A 40 -5.00 7.28 -4.01
CA ASP A 40 -6.41 7.44 -3.69
C ASP A 40 -6.95 8.78 -4.23
N TYR A 41 -8.16 8.76 -4.76
CA TYR A 41 -8.76 9.94 -5.39
C TYR A 41 -10.28 9.88 -5.41
N ALA A 42 -10.89 11.06 -5.46
CA ALA A 42 -12.32 11.20 -5.64
C ALA A 42 -12.75 10.75 -7.04
N GLY A 43 -13.86 10.03 -7.13
CA GLY A 43 -14.42 9.54 -8.39
C GLY A 43 -14.34 8.03 -8.57
N LEU A 44 -14.86 7.60 -9.72
CA LEU A 44 -14.70 6.24 -10.23
C LEU A 44 -13.26 6.02 -10.73
N PRO A 45 -12.80 4.77 -10.87
CA PRO A 45 -11.44 4.49 -11.33
C PRO A 45 -11.15 5.09 -12.70
N GLU A 46 -10.00 5.74 -12.81
CA GLU A 46 -9.57 6.37 -14.07
C GLU A 46 -9.19 5.35 -15.13
N GLY A 47 -9.44 5.69 -16.40
CA GLY A 47 -9.04 4.87 -17.56
C GLY A 47 -9.92 3.65 -17.80
N LEU A 48 -11.08 3.57 -17.14
CA LEU A 48 -12.15 2.62 -17.45
C LEU A 48 -13.37 3.38 -17.99
N ASP A 49 -13.87 2.95 -19.14
CA ASP A 49 -15.06 3.52 -19.77
C ASP A 49 -16.29 2.65 -19.50
N GLY A 50 -17.48 3.28 -19.44
CA GLY A 50 -18.74 2.56 -19.38
C GLY A 50 -18.97 1.75 -18.10
N LEU A 51 -18.34 2.16 -16.99
CA LEU A 51 -18.53 1.49 -15.71
C LEU A 51 -20.02 1.46 -15.31
N PRO A 52 -20.49 0.34 -14.74
CA PRO A 52 -21.89 0.20 -14.36
C PRO A 52 -22.25 1.24 -13.30
N GLN A 53 -23.45 1.81 -13.44
CA GLN A 53 -24.02 2.68 -12.41
C GLN A 53 -24.22 1.87 -11.12
N ASN A 54 -23.93 2.49 -9.98
CA ASN A 54 -24.04 1.84 -8.68
C ASN A 54 -24.87 2.71 -7.72
N PRO A 55 -26.20 2.75 -7.91
CA PRO A 55 -27.07 3.57 -7.07
C PRO A 55 -27.19 3.05 -5.63
N SER A 56 -26.84 1.79 -5.37
CA SER A 56 -26.81 1.23 -4.01
C SER A 56 -25.61 1.71 -3.20
N GLY A 57 -24.55 2.18 -3.85
CA GLY A 57 -23.32 2.61 -3.18
C GLY A 57 -22.51 1.44 -2.61
N ASP A 58 -22.74 0.22 -3.11
CA ASP A 58 -22.01 -0.96 -2.67
C ASP A 58 -20.53 -0.85 -3.06
N PRO A 59 -19.58 -1.43 -2.30
CA PRO A 59 -18.18 -1.49 -2.69
C PRO A 59 -18.00 -2.16 -4.06
N GLN A 60 -17.13 -1.59 -4.90
CA GLN A 60 -16.82 -2.14 -6.22
C GLN A 60 -15.32 -2.36 -6.39
N LEU A 61 -14.97 -3.42 -7.11
CA LEU A 61 -13.59 -3.83 -7.37
C LEU A 61 -13.31 -3.76 -8.87
N TYR A 62 -12.11 -3.29 -9.23
CA TYR A 62 -11.69 -3.18 -10.62
C TYR A 62 -10.22 -3.54 -10.82
N TRP A 63 -9.94 -4.14 -11.97
CA TRP A 63 -8.58 -4.25 -12.47
C TRP A 63 -8.18 -2.96 -13.19
N LEU A 64 -7.04 -2.40 -12.82
CA LEU A 64 -6.40 -1.30 -13.51
C LEU A 64 -5.09 -1.76 -14.17
N LYS A 65 -4.62 -0.97 -15.14
CA LYS A 65 -3.31 -1.15 -15.81
C LYS A 65 -3.04 -2.61 -16.21
N ASN A 66 -4.02 -3.23 -16.86
CA ASN A 66 -3.94 -4.63 -17.29
C ASN A 66 -3.69 -5.66 -16.17
N GLY A 67 -4.26 -5.42 -14.99
CA GLY A 67 -4.16 -6.32 -13.84
C GLY A 67 -2.95 -6.04 -12.94
N ALA A 68 -2.11 -5.05 -13.28
CA ALA A 68 -1.01 -4.63 -12.42
C ALA A 68 -1.47 -3.88 -11.15
N GLN A 69 -2.73 -3.42 -11.14
CA GLN A 69 -3.33 -2.71 -10.02
C GLN A 69 -4.75 -3.21 -9.75
N ILE A 70 -5.12 -3.18 -8.47
CA ILE A 70 -6.48 -3.41 -7.98
C ILE A 70 -7.01 -2.08 -7.48
N ALA A 71 -8.18 -1.67 -7.95
CA ALA A 71 -8.89 -0.52 -7.43
C ALA A 71 -10.11 -0.96 -6.62
N ILE A 72 -10.30 -0.33 -5.47
CA ILE A 72 -11.46 -0.49 -4.61
C ILE A 72 -12.17 0.86 -4.54
N THR A 73 -13.40 0.89 -5.01
CA THR A 73 -14.23 2.09 -5.01
C THR A 73 -15.29 1.95 -3.92
N LEU A 74 -15.26 2.88 -2.97
CA LEU A 74 -16.23 3.01 -1.89
C LEU A 74 -17.05 4.27 -2.09
N TRP A 75 -18.24 4.33 -1.47
CA TRP A 75 -19.17 5.44 -1.63
C TRP A 75 -19.41 6.14 -0.30
N GLY A 76 -19.29 7.46 -0.29
CA GLY A 76 -19.49 8.25 0.91
C GLY A 76 -19.50 9.76 0.64
N SER A 77 -19.36 10.53 1.71
CA SER A 77 -19.35 11.99 1.65
C SER A 77 -18.07 12.51 1.01
N SER A 78 -18.14 13.43 0.04
CA SER A 78 -16.96 14.05 -0.58
C SER A 78 -16.06 14.76 0.43
N THR A 79 -16.62 15.24 1.55
CA THR A 79 -15.84 15.87 2.62
C THR A 79 -15.21 14.86 3.59
N CYS A 80 -15.67 13.61 3.58
CA CYS A 80 -15.19 12.50 4.42
C CYS A 80 -15.16 11.21 3.59
N PRO A 81 -14.29 11.14 2.57
CA PRO A 81 -14.29 9.99 1.68
C PRO A 81 -13.87 8.73 2.44
N PRO A 82 -14.55 7.60 2.22
CA PRO A 82 -14.07 6.30 2.68
C PRO A 82 -12.83 5.91 1.87
N ILE A 83 -11.76 5.50 2.57
CA ILE A 83 -10.48 5.10 1.97
C ILE A 83 -10.10 3.72 2.49
N VAL A 84 -9.62 2.84 1.63
CA VAL A 84 -9.03 1.56 2.05
C VAL A 84 -7.55 1.79 2.29
N GLU A 85 -7.04 1.61 3.51
CA GLU A 85 -5.64 1.90 3.81
C GLU A 85 -4.71 0.75 3.40
N SER A 86 -5.20 -0.49 3.45
CA SER A 86 -4.36 -1.65 3.21
C SER A 86 -5.09 -2.88 2.68
N LEU A 87 -4.32 -3.72 1.97
CA LEU A 87 -4.67 -5.09 1.61
C LEU A 87 -3.67 -6.05 2.25
N THR A 88 -4.16 -7.06 2.95
CA THR A 88 -3.32 -8.14 3.50
C THR A 88 -3.63 -9.44 2.78
N PRO A 89 -2.65 -10.08 2.10
CA PRO A 89 -2.84 -11.37 1.48
C PRO A 89 -3.21 -12.44 2.51
N THR A 90 -4.29 -13.17 2.23
CA THR A 90 -4.68 -14.38 2.98
C THR A 90 -4.41 -15.64 2.16
N SER A 91 -4.36 -15.51 0.82
CA SER A 91 -3.83 -16.48 -0.14
C SER A 91 -3.41 -15.76 -1.44
N ALA A 92 -2.95 -16.49 -2.46
CA ALA A 92 -2.54 -15.91 -3.74
C ALA A 92 -3.61 -15.04 -4.41
N ASN A 93 -4.89 -15.43 -4.30
CA ASN A 93 -6.05 -14.76 -4.90
C ASN A 93 -7.08 -14.32 -3.85
N ALA A 94 -6.67 -14.16 -2.58
CA ALA A 94 -7.56 -13.67 -1.53
C ALA A 94 -6.88 -12.66 -0.62
N PHE A 95 -7.61 -11.59 -0.30
CA PHE A 95 -7.11 -10.46 0.49
C PHE A 95 -8.13 -10.05 1.55
N THR A 96 -7.62 -9.56 2.67
CA THR A 96 -8.42 -8.78 3.62
C THR A 96 -8.09 -7.30 3.42
N ALA A 97 -9.10 -6.49 3.17
CA ALA A 97 -9.01 -5.04 3.07
C ALA A 97 -9.37 -4.40 4.41
N VAL A 98 -8.63 -3.35 4.78
CA VAL A 98 -8.92 -2.55 5.97
C VAL A 98 -9.29 -1.14 5.53
N GLN A 99 -10.47 -0.68 5.94
CA GLN A 99 -10.88 0.70 5.74
C GLN A 99 -10.24 1.60 6.81
N ALA A 100 -9.73 2.76 6.38
CA ALA A 100 -9.29 3.80 7.28
C ALA A 100 -10.48 4.37 8.08
N PRO A 101 -10.29 4.71 9.37
CA PRO A 101 -11.30 5.44 10.12
C PRO A 101 -11.64 6.77 9.45
N LEU A 102 -12.93 7.13 9.45
CA LEU A 102 -13.34 8.45 8.97
C LEU A 102 -12.79 9.55 9.89
N PRO A 103 -12.44 10.73 9.34
CA PRO A 103 -11.95 11.85 10.13
C PRO A 103 -13.03 12.35 11.10
N ALA A 104 -12.61 12.75 12.32
CA ALA A 104 -13.50 13.28 13.36
C ALA A 104 -13.94 14.73 13.05
N LYS A 105 -14.70 14.91 11.96
CA LYS A 105 -15.24 16.20 11.50
C LYS A 105 -16.65 16.02 10.92
N PRO A 106 -17.45 17.09 10.79
CA PRO A 106 -18.75 17.01 10.13
C PRO A 106 -18.59 16.58 8.67
N CYS A 107 -19.38 15.59 8.26
CA CYS A 107 -19.45 15.12 6.88
C CYS A 107 -20.68 15.72 6.18
N THR A 108 -20.58 15.89 4.87
CA THR A 108 -21.69 16.31 4.01
C THR A 108 -22.61 15.12 3.70
N ARG A 109 -23.78 15.40 3.12
CA ARG A 109 -24.82 14.38 2.87
C ARG A 109 -24.82 13.84 1.43
N ASP A 110 -23.74 14.06 0.72
CA ASP A 110 -23.53 13.55 -0.62
C ASP A 110 -23.03 12.09 -0.57
N LEU A 111 -23.36 11.34 -1.61
CA LEU A 111 -22.92 9.97 -1.80
C LEU A 111 -22.17 9.93 -3.13
N VAL A 112 -20.85 10.06 -3.07
CA VAL A 112 -19.95 10.08 -4.22
C VAL A 112 -18.94 8.94 -4.13
N PRO A 113 -18.43 8.44 -5.27
CA PRO A 113 -17.42 7.41 -5.26
C PRO A 113 -16.05 8.01 -4.86
N HIS A 114 -15.25 7.21 -4.16
CA HIS A 114 -13.82 7.45 -3.90
C HIS A 114 -13.08 6.15 -4.16
N THR A 115 -12.01 6.22 -4.95
CA THR A 115 -11.26 5.06 -5.39
C THR A 115 -9.91 5.00 -4.70
N THR A 116 -9.57 3.86 -4.12
CA THR A 116 -8.24 3.57 -3.59
C THR A 116 -7.56 2.47 -4.41
N VAL A 117 -6.29 2.66 -4.76
CA VAL A 117 -5.56 1.81 -5.70
C VAL A 117 -4.39 1.11 -5.02
N PHE A 118 -4.28 -0.19 -5.24
CA PHE A 118 -3.20 -1.04 -4.73
C PHE A 118 -2.42 -1.64 -5.89
N LYS A 119 -1.13 -1.89 -5.67
CA LYS A 119 -0.35 -2.76 -6.58
C LYS A 119 -0.84 -4.20 -6.42
N THR A 120 -1.01 -4.89 -7.53
CA THR A 120 -1.31 -6.32 -7.52
C THR A 120 -0.08 -7.10 -7.06
N PRO A 121 -0.21 -7.99 -6.06
CA PRO A 121 0.87 -8.88 -5.67
C PRO A 121 1.34 -9.77 -6.81
N SER A 122 2.64 -10.07 -6.85
CA SER A 122 3.26 -10.83 -7.94
C SER A 122 2.79 -12.29 -8.04
N ASP A 123 2.24 -12.83 -6.96
CA ASP A 123 1.70 -14.19 -6.87
C ASP A 123 0.20 -14.27 -7.21
N THR A 124 -0.47 -13.13 -7.46
CA THR A 124 -1.88 -13.11 -7.85
C THR A 124 -2.08 -13.56 -9.29
N THR A 125 -2.94 -14.56 -9.48
CA THR A 125 -3.34 -15.02 -10.80
C THR A 125 -4.48 -14.17 -11.33
N THR A 126 -4.17 -13.15 -12.14
CA THR A 126 -5.14 -12.15 -12.61
C THR A 126 -6.21 -12.69 -13.56
N SER A 127 -6.00 -13.87 -14.16
CA SER A 127 -7.00 -14.56 -14.98
C SER A 127 -8.06 -15.33 -14.18
N SER A 128 -7.87 -15.44 -12.87
CA SER A 128 -8.79 -16.09 -11.95
C SER A 128 -9.44 -15.06 -11.04
N ASP A 129 -10.61 -15.41 -10.49
CA ASP A 129 -11.29 -14.55 -9.53
C ASP A 129 -10.40 -14.26 -8.32
N VAL A 130 -10.51 -13.03 -7.83
CA VAL A 130 -9.86 -12.56 -6.60
C VAL A 130 -10.94 -12.23 -5.58
N THR A 131 -10.80 -12.77 -4.37
CA THR A 131 -11.70 -12.48 -3.25
C THR A 131 -11.10 -11.40 -2.37
N ILE A 132 -11.86 -10.34 -2.07
CA ILE A 132 -11.46 -9.30 -1.11
C ILE A 132 -12.51 -9.22 -0.02
N VAL A 133 -12.09 -9.41 1.24
CA VAL A 133 -12.95 -9.23 2.40
C VAL A 133 -12.76 -7.81 2.93
N LEU A 134 -13.79 -6.97 2.85
CA LEU A 134 -13.80 -5.60 3.37
C LEU A 134 -14.87 -5.51 4.47
N ASP A 135 -14.48 -5.18 5.70
CA ASP A 135 -15.37 -5.07 6.85
C ASP A 135 -16.31 -6.28 7.03
N GLY A 136 -15.77 -7.48 6.80
CA GLY A 136 -16.51 -8.76 6.88
C GLY A 136 -17.37 -9.09 5.65
N THR A 137 -17.46 -8.19 4.67
CA THR A 137 -18.16 -8.42 3.40
C THR A 137 -17.20 -9.03 2.38
N SER A 138 -17.56 -10.18 1.81
CA SER A 138 -16.79 -10.81 0.74
C SER A 138 -17.18 -10.24 -0.62
N LEU A 139 -16.21 -9.66 -1.32
CA LEU A 139 -16.34 -9.09 -2.65
C LEU A 139 -15.53 -9.92 -3.64
N THR A 140 -16.03 -10.08 -4.86
CA THR A 140 -15.34 -10.79 -5.93
C THR A 140 -14.91 -9.82 -7.01
N LEU A 141 -13.61 -9.82 -7.31
CA LEU A 141 -13.03 -9.18 -8.48
C LEU A 141 -12.87 -10.27 -9.55
N PRO A 142 -13.70 -10.28 -10.61
CA PRO A 142 -13.66 -11.33 -11.61
C PRO A 142 -12.30 -11.44 -12.29
N GLY A 143 -11.91 -12.67 -12.64
CA GLY A 143 -10.73 -12.93 -13.44
C GLY A 143 -10.76 -12.16 -14.77
N ARG A 144 -9.60 -11.65 -15.17
CA ARG A 144 -9.43 -10.97 -16.46
C ARG A 144 -9.35 -12.01 -17.59
N SER A 145 -10.01 -11.72 -18.70
CA SER A 145 -9.92 -12.50 -19.95
C SER A 145 -8.77 -12.06 -20.85
#